data_AF-A0AA38U587-F1
#
_entry.id   AF-A0AA38U587-F1
#
_cell.length_a   1.000
_cell.length_b   1.000
_cell.length_c   1.000
_cell.angle_alpha   90.00
_cell.angle_beta   90.00
_cell.angle_gamma   90.00
#
_symmetry.space_group_name_H-M   'P 1'
#
loop_
_entity.id
_entity.type
_entity.pdbx_description
1 polymer ?
#
loop_
_entity_poly.entity_id
_entity_poly.type
_entity_poly.pdbx_seq_one_letter_code
_entity_poly.pdbx_strand_id
1 'polypeptide(L)'
;MSTPPSPSSSSSSSSGRSLSPPKTPPNLHQNSIDPDSTWLVQKFGGTSVGKYPVQIAKEIVEKYIDSNKVAVVCSARSGTSKALGTTNLLLRAASEALVRRPKPPTSVLNSPDGTMSPYSFGLFGQLKDMPHSPPETPRRSRSSSAEDASMISLTPLTVPQRGQSLPSFNVTVDLIRQEHFKAAADFISDPDIRKELEEEVDKDCDWLRSFLFASQVINEVSPRSKDNIIGLGERLACKFMTAVLRDQGIDAEYVSLEDIVPGVDDEGLAGDTLDQTFYDKVARAVGERVKLCGRRVPVVTGFFGPVPGSLLTQVGRGYTDLLSALLSVGLEATELQIWKEVDGIFTADPRKVPTARLLPIISPDEAAELTYYGSEVVHPFTMEQAIRCKIPIRIKNVENPTGSGTVIFPDPENGSDVSQVSQELDGNYSGIPEPISQSQLHEMAQQAVQNHGRNRGGHLPLKKFPTAVTIKERIIVINVNSNRKSVSHGFLAGIFGTLDRFGVVVDLISTSEVHVSMAIEDALAQKLLDRLLTELKKSGTVSMHRNMAILSLVGREMRHLVGIAGRMFTTLGNNSVNIEMISQGASEINISCVIEGKDAVKALNVIHQSCLQLPSVGKLGPWLF
;
A
#
# COMPACT_ATOMS: atom_id res chain seq x y z
N MET A 1 -24.50 -59.04 -22.31
CA MET A 1 -23.38 -58.11 -22.60
C MET A 1 -23.02 -57.48 -21.28
N SER A 2 -21.95 -57.97 -20.67
CA SER A 2 -21.56 -57.68 -19.29
C SER A 2 -20.06 -57.45 -19.30
N THR A 3 -19.65 -56.21 -19.05
CA THR A 3 -18.26 -55.76 -19.04
C THR A 3 -17.55 -56.17 -17.73
N PRO A 4 -16.27 -56.57 -17.77
CA PRO A 4 -15.49 -56.88 -16.58
C PRO A 4 -14.88 -55.62 -15.93
N PRO A 5 -14.49 -55.68 -14.64
CA PRO A 5 -14.16 -54.50 -13.83
C PRO A 5 -12.71 -54.03 -13.99
N SER A 6 -12.52 -52.73 -13.74
CA SER A 6 -11.27 -51.95 -13.76
C SER A 6 -10.42 -52.16 -12.49
N PRO A 7 -9.07 -52.01 -12.57
CA PRO A 7 -8.17 -52.25 -11.44
C PRO A 7 -8.03 -51.05 -10.49
N SER A 8 -7.84 -51.37 -9.22
CA SER A 8 -7.58 -50.47 -8.09
C SER A 8 -6.23 -49.75 -8.19
N SER A 9 -6.23 -48.42 -8.10
CA SER A 9 -5.02 -47.61 -7.88
C SER A 9 -4.93 -47.18 -6.41
N SER A 10 -3.84 -47.59 -5.77
CA SER A 10 -3.45 -47.21 -4.41
C SER A 10 -2.89 -45.78 -4.40
N SER A 11 -3.59 -44.86 -3.74
CA SER A 11 -3.05 -43.54 -3.39
C SER A 11 -2.33 -43.60 -2.05
N SER A 12 -1.02 -43.37 -2.11
CA SER A 12 -0.14 -43.17 -0.97
C SER A 12 -0.47 -41.85 -0.27
N SER A 13 -1.02 -41.94 0.95
CA SER A 13 -1.21 -40.81 1.85
C SER A 13 0.14 -40.38 2.45
N SER A 14 0.70 -39.28 1.98
CA SER A 14 1.81 -38.59 2.66
C SER A 14 1.24 -37.83 3.87
N SER A 15 1.65 -38.27 5.05
CA SER A 15 1.31 -37.68 6.34
C SER A 15 1.94 -36.29 6.50
N GLY A 16 1.13 -35.25 6.27
CA GLY A 16 1.45 -33.89 6.69
C GLY A 16 1.66 -33.83 8.20
N ARG A 17 2.84 -33.37 8.64
CA ARG A 17 3.11 -33.07 10.04
C ARG A 17 2.20 -31.93 10.50
N SER A 18 1.16 -32.27 11.25
CA SER A 18 0.37 -31.33 12.04
C SER A 18 1.29 -30.71 13.11
N LEU A 19 1.67 -29.44 12.92
CA LEU A 19 2.16 -28.60 14.00
C LEU A 19 0.99 -28.39 14.96
N SER A 20 1.13 -28.87 16.20
CA SER A 20 0.13 -28.62 17.22
C SER A 20 0.05 -27.11 17.48
N PRO A 21 -1.15 -26.52 17.60
CA PRO A 21 -1.27 -25.12 17.95
C PRO A 21 -0.64 -24.89 19.34
N PRO A 22 0.01 -23.73 19.57
CA PRO A 22 0.66 -23.42 20.83
C PRO A 22 -0.33 -23.51 22.00
N LYS A 23 0.18 -23.93 23.17
CA LYS A 23 -0.61 -24.10 24.40
C LYS A 23 -1.14 -22.75 24.85
N THR A 24 -2.40 -22.48 24.51
CA THR A 24 -3.08 -21.24 24.84
C THR A 24 -3.68 -21.34 26.25
N PRO A 25 -3.63 -20.27 27.07
CA PRO A 25 -4.26 -20.24 28.38
C PRO A 25 -5.77 -20.53 28.27
N PRO A 26 -6.37 -21.27 29.22
CA PRO A 26 -7.82 -21.38 29.29
C PRO A 26 -8.40 -20.00 29.66
N ASN A 27 -9.38 -19.50 28.89
CA ASN A 27 -10.11 -18.22 29.04
C ASN A 27 -9.63 -17.02 28.20
N LEU A 28 -9.05 -17.23 27.02
CA LEU A 28 -8.81 -16.11 26.10
C LEU A 28 -10.10 -15.62 25.42
N HIS A 29 -10.21 -14.29 25.24
CA HIS A 29 -11.30 -13.63 24.51
C HIS A 29 -11.23 -14.02 23.02
N GLN A 30 -12.35 -14.50 22.49
CA GLN A 30 -12.47 -15.07 21.15
C GLN A 30 -13.58 -14.36 20.38
N ASN A 31 -13.50 -14.37 19.05
CA ASN A 31 -14.58 -13.86 18.20
C ASN A 31 -15.93 -14.47 18.59
N SER A 32 -16.97 -13.63 18.48
CA SER A 32 -18.35 -13.99 18.83
C SER A 32 -18.81 -15.29 18.15
N ILE A 33 -19.54 -16.10 18.93
CA ILE A 33 -20.17 -17.35 18.50
C ILE A 33 -21.47 -17.09 17.73
N ASP A 34 -22.02 -15.88 17.87
CA ASP A 34 -23.31 -15.56 17.32
C ASP A 34 -23.29 -15.68 15.79
N PRO A 35 -24.16 -16.52 15.20
CA PRO A 35 -24.27 -16.63 13.74
C PRO A 35 -24.60 -15.28 13.09
N ASP A 36 -25.31 -14.39 13.79
CA ASP A 36 -25.70 -13.06 13.29
C ASP A 36 -24.55 -12.03 13.38
N SER A 37 -23.46 -12.36 14.09
CA SER A 37 -22.28 -11.51 14.13
C SER A 37 -21.62 -11.41 12.75
N THR A 38 -21.45 -10.16 12.31
CA THR A 38 -20.87 -9.82 11.00
C THR A 38 -19.36 -9.64 11.08
N TRP A 39 -18.69 -9.78 9.93
CA TRP A 39 -17.25 -9.58 9.85
C TRP A 39 -16.88 -8.09 9.85
N LEU A 40 -15.87 -7.75 10.64
CA LEU A 40 -15.23 -6.44 10.68
C LEU A 40 -13.74 -6.61 10.38
N VAL A 41 -13.25 -5.98 9.32
CA VAL A 41 -11.82 -6.03 8.97
C VAL A 41 -11.14 -4.78 9.50
N GLN A 42 -10.07 -4.94 10.30
CA GLN A 42 -9.30 -3.85 10.88
C GLN A 42 -7.87 -3.88 10.37
N LYS A 43 -7.51 -2.88 9.56
CA LYS A 43 -6.18 -2.72 9.00
C LYS A 43 -5.37 -1.71 9.81
N PHE A 44 -4.15 -2.09 10.21
CA PHE A 44 -3.22 -1.24 10.94
C PHE A 44 -1.98 -0.89 10.10
N GLY A 45 -1.64 0.39 10.07
CA GLY A 45 -0.41 0.86 9.43
C GLY A 45 0.86 0.46 10.20
N GLY A 46 2.00 0.47 9.51
CA GLY A 46 3.28 0.03 10.10
C GLY A 46 3.71 0.83 11.32
N THR A 47 3.43 2.14 11.34
CA THR A 47 3.74 3.01 12.47
C THR A 47 2.77 2.81 13.64
N SER A 48 1.49 2.53 13.36
CA SER A 48 0.51 2.10 14.36
C SER A 48 0.92 0.82 15.07
N VAL A 49 1.32 -0.21 14.31
CA VAL A 49 1.82 -1.49 14.87
C VAL A 49 3.11 -1.28 15.66
N GLY A 50 3.93 -0.28 15.29
CA GLY A 50 5.19 0.01 15.96
C GLY A 50 5.06 0.75 17.29
N LYS A 51 4.12 1.70 17.38
CA LYS A 51 3.98 2.60 18.53
C LYS A 51 2.89 2.18 19.51
N TYR A 52 1.80 1.60 19.00
CA TYR A 52 0.56 1.40 19.76
C TYR A 52 0.06 -0.06 19.81
N PRO A 53 0.92 -1.11 19.86
CA PRO A 53 0.44 -2.49 19.77
C PRO A 53 -0.46 -2.91 20.94
N VAL A 54 -0.15 -2.47 22.17
CA VAL A 54 -0.99 -2.78 23.35
C VAL A 54 -2.34 -2.05 23.28
N GLN A 55 -2.35 -0.80 22.79
CA GLN A 55 -3.58 -0.04 22.58
C GLN A 55 -4.47 -0.67 21.50
N ILE A 56 -3.86 -1.17 20.41
CA ILE A 56 -4.56 -1.95 19.38
C ILE A 56 -5.25 -3.17 20.00
N ALA A 57 -4.56 -3.91 20.87
CA ALA A 57 -5.16 -5.08 21.53
C ALA A 57 -6.32 -4.69 22.47
N LYS A 58 -6.07 -3.83 23.47
CA LYS A 58 -7.02 -3.54 24.56
C LYS A 58 -8.12 -2.55 24.23
N GLU A 59 -7.78 -1.49 23.51
CA GLU A 59 -8.72 -0.40 23.30
C GLU A 59 -9.48 -0.55 22.01
N ILE A 60 -8.90 -1.22 21.02
CA ILE A 60 -9.49 -1.36 19.68
C ILE A 60 -10.07 -2.76 19.51
N VAL A 61 -9.22 -3.78 19.37
CA VAL A 61 -9.65 -5.13 18.99
C VAL A 61 -10.60 -5.72 20.04
N GLU A 62 -10.25 -5.66 21.33
CA GLU A 62 -11.07 -6.18 22.43
C GLU A 62 -12.51 -5.67 22.41
N LYS A 63 -12.73 -4.39 22.07
CA LYS A 63 -14.06 -3.77 22.11
C LYS A 63 -15.00 -4.20 20.98
N TYR A 64 -14.47 -4.77 19.90
CA TYR A 64 -15.28 -5.22 18.76
C TYR A 64 -15.48 -6.74 18.72
N ILE A 65 -14.69 -7.51 19.48
CA ILE A 65 -14.74 -8.99 19.46
C ILE A 65 -16.08 -9.54 19.95
N ASP A 66 -16.76 -8.83 20.86
CA ASP A 66 -18.04 -9.27 21.44
C ASP A 66 -19.21 -9.07 20.46
N SER A 67 -19.20 -7.99 19.68
CA SER A 67 -20.27 -7.64 18.74
C SER A 67 -20.02 -8.15 17.32
N ASN A 68 -18.76 -8.40 16.95
CA ASN A 68 -18.35 -8.68 15.58
C ASN A 68 -17.33 -9.82 15.51
N LYS A 69 -17.24 -10.44 14.34
CA LYS A 69 -16.09 -11.30 13.98
C LYS A 69 -14.99 -10.39 13.45
N VAL A 70 -13.95 -10.17 14.24
CA VAL A 70 -12.85 -9.27 13.89
C VAL A 70 -11.76 -10.02 13.14
N ALA A 71 -11.27 -9.46 12.04
CA ALA A 71 -10.04 -9.88 11.35
C ALA A 71 -9.04 -8.73 11.31
N VAL A 72 -7.79 -8.99 11.70
CA VAL A 72 -6.73 -7.99 11.80
C VAL A 72 -5.78 -8.11 10.62
N VAL A 73 -5.48 -7.00 9.95
CA VAL A 73 -4.49 -6.93 8.86
C VAL A 73 -3.37 -5.97 9.25
N CYS A 74 -2.13 -6.42 9.18
CA CYS A 74 -0.97 -5.60 9.60
C CYS A 74 -0.01 -5.32 8.44
N SER A 75 0.39 -4.05 8.31
CA SER A 75 1.57 -3.67 7.53
C SER A 75 2.87 -3.94 8.34
N ALA A 76 4.00 -3.98 7.65
CA ALA A 76 5.32 -4.15 8.28
C ALA A 76 5.62 -3.05 9.32
N ARG A 77 6.21 -3.43 10.46
CA ARG A 77 6.43 -2.52 11.60
C ARG A 77 7.34 -1.33 11.22
N SER A 78 7.04 -0.18 11.81
CA SER A 78 7.87 1.03 11.75
C SER A 78 7.87 1.69 13.13
N GLY A 79 9.03 1.80 13.79
CA GLY A 79 9.09 2.36 15.15
C GLY A 79 8.76 3.86 15.20
N THR A 80 9.63 4.69 14.62
CA THR A 80 9.50 6.16 14.70
C THR A 80 8.91 6.78 13.45
N SER A 81 9.33 6.30 12.27
CA SER A 81 8.87 6.81 10.98
C SER A 81 8.81 5.69 9.95
N LYS A 82 7.96 5.89 8.93
CA LYS A 82 7.91 4.97 7.77
C LYS A 82 9.27 4.87 7.06
N ALA A 83 10.05 5.95 7.00
CA ALA A 83 11.34 6.00 6.31
C ALA A 83 12.38 5.03 6.93
N LEU A 84 12.34 4.86 8.25
CA LEU A 84 13.18 3.92 8.99
C LEU A 84 12.49 2.56 9.21
N GLY A 85 11.32 2.34 8.61
CA GLY A 85 10.53 1.12 8.79
C GLY A 85 11.17 -0.12 8.18
N THR A 86 10.71 -1.29 8.63
CA THR A 86 11.23 -2.60 8.22
C THR A 86 11.21 -2.80 6.69
N THR A 87 10.17 -2.34 5.99
CA THR A 87 10.12 -2.42 4.51
C THR A 87 11.29 -1.69 3.82
N ASN A 88 11.70 -0.51 4.32
CA ASN A 88 12.83 0.21 3.73
C ASN A 88 14.17 -0.46 4.07
N LEU A 89 14.29 -1.04 5.27
CA LEU A 89 15.46 -1.86 5.62
C LEU A 89 15.56 -3.11 4.75
N LEU A 90 14.44 -3.76 4.44
CA LEU A 90 14.39 -4.92 3.53
C LEU A 90 14.77 -4.54 2.09
N LEU A 91 14.26 -3.42 1.59
CA LEU A 91 14.67 -2.86 0.28
C LEU A 91 16.16 -2.52 0.23
N ARG A 92 16.68 -1.96 1.32
CA ARG A 92 18.11 -1.68 1.47
C ARG A 92 18.93 -2.96 1.47
N ALA A 93 18.54 -3.98 2.23
CA ALA A 93 19.20 -5.28 2.28
C ALA A 93 19.20 -5.96 0.89
N ALA A 94 18.09 -5.90 0.15
CA ALA A 94 18.00 -6.37 -1.23
C ALA A 94 18.97 -5.63 -2.16
N SER A 95 19.09 -4.31 -2.00
CA SER A 95 20.02 -3.49 -2.79
C SER A 95 21.48 -3.78 -2.43
N GLU A 96 21.78 -3.99 -1.13
CA GLU A 96 23.11 -4.36 -0.62
C GLU A 96 23.54 -5.75 -1.13
N ALA A 97 22.61 -6.68 -1.31
CA ALA A 97 22.90 -8.00 -1.89
C ALA A 97 23.38 -7.92 -3.35
N LEU A 98 22.99 -6.89 -4.10
CA LEU A 98 23.42 -6.66 -5.49
C LEU A 98 24.80 -5.99 -5.62
N VAL A 99 25.36 -5.45 -4.53
CA VAL A 99 26.68 -4.82 -4.57
C VAL A 99 27.75 -5.89 -4.66
N ARG A 100 28.51 -5.91 -5.78
CA ARG A 100 29.63 -6.84 -5.99
C ARG A 100 30.66 -6.69 -4.88
N ARG A 101 31.13 -7.82 -4.32
CA ARG A 101 32.28 -7.81 -3.40
C ARG A 101 33.49 -7.18 -4.11
N PRO A 102 34.22 -6.23 -3.50
CA PRO A 102 35.54 -5.88 -3.99
C PRO A 102 36.41 -7.14 -3.99
N LYS A 103 37.15 -7.37 -5.08
CA LYS A 103 38.18 -8.41 -5.09
C LYS A 103 39.12 -8.15 -3.90
N PRO A 104 39.49 -9.17 -3.10
CA PRO A 104 40.52 -8.97 -2.08
C PRO A 104 41.78 -8.43 -2.77
N PRO A 105 42.52 -7.50 -2.14
CA PRO A 105 43.76 -7.00 -2.71
C PRO A 105 44.68 -8.19 -2.92
N THR A 106 45.05 -8.44 -4.17
CA THR A 106 46.12 -9.38 -4.50
C THR A 106 47.36 -8.89 -3.77
N SER A 107 47.75 -9.59 -2.71
CA SER A 107 49.04 -9.39 -2.06
C SER A 107 50.10 -9.60 -3.13
N VAL A 108 50.75 -8.51 -3.54
CA VAL A 108 51.92 -8.54 -4.42
C VAL A 108 53.06 -9.13 -3.59
N LEU A 109 53.17 -10.46 -3.60
CA LEU A 109 54.34 -11.17 -3.11
C LEU A 109 55.36 -11.18 -4.26
N ASN A 110 56.35 -10.29 -4.13
CA ASN A 110 57.58 -10.31 -4.91
C ASN A 110 58.31 -11.64 -4.65
N SER A 111 58.39 -12.50 -5.65
CA SER A 111 59.47 -13.49 -5.80
C SER A 111 59.75 -13.68 -7.30
N PRO A 112 61.02 -13.68 -7.73
CA PRO A 112 61.39 -13.76 -9.14
C PRO A 112 61.39 -15.20 -9.65
N ASP A 113 61.16 -15.32 -10.96
CA ASP A 113 61.45 -16.45 -11.85
C ASP A 113 60.65 -17.76 -11.73
N GLY A 114 59.73 -17.91 -12.68
CA GLY A 114 59.78 -19.01 -13.64
C GLY A 114 58.89 -20.23 -13.38
N THR A 115 57.69 -20.27 -13.99
CA THR A 115 57.33 -21.17 -15.13
C THR A 115 55.82 -21.14 -15.44
N MET A 116 55.52 -21.45 -16.70
CA MET A 116 54.30 -21.18 -17.49
C MET A 116 52.96 -21.73 -16.95
N SER A 117 51.91 -20.94 -17.16
CA SER A 117 50.49 -21.33 -17.07
C SER A 117 49.99 -21.99 -18.37
N PRO A 118 49.06 -22.97 -18.34
CA PRO A 118 48.21 -23.27 -19.48
C PRO A 118 46.85 -22.54 -19.40
N TYR A 119 46.36 -22.20 -20.58
CA TYR A 119 45.19 -21.39 -20.88
C TYR A 119 43.84 -22.07 -20.58
N SER A 120 42.88 -21.17 -20.33
CA SER A 120 41.42 -21.23 -20.30
C SER A 120 40.70 -22.02 -21.40
N PHE A 121 39.54 -22.61 -21.04
CA PHE A 121 38.44 -22.89 -21.99
C PHE A 121 37.10 -22.41 -21.44
N GLY A 122 36.47 -21.50 -22.19
CA GLY A 122 35.07 -21.10 -22.05
C GLY A 122 34.17 -22.01 -22.88
N LEU A 123 32.97 -22.25 -22.37
CA LEU A 123 31.97 -23.17 -22.92
C LEU A 123 30.79 -22.32 -23.43
N PHE A 124 30.72 -22.04 -24.73
CA PHE A 124 29.49 -21.84 -25.54
C PHE A 124 29.90 -21.39 -26.97
N GLY A 125 29.63 -22.24 -27.97
CA GLY A 125 29.84 -21.94 -29.39
C GLY A 125 28.73 -22.59 -30.24
N GLN A 126 28.06 -21.77 -31.05
CA GLN A 126 26.98 -22.14 -31.97
C GLN A 126 27.48 -22.90 -33.22
N LEU A 127 26.56 -23.69 -33.80
CA LEU A 127 26.64 -24.53 -35.00
C LEU A 127 26.72 -23.77 -36.34
N LYS A 128 27.35 -24.39 -37.35
CA LYS A 128 26.85 -24.41 -38.75
C LYS A 128 27.35 -25.58 -39.62
N ASP A 129 26.39 -26.39 -40.06
CA ASP A 129 26.13 -27.12 -41.33
C ASP A 129 27.12 -28.10 -42.05
N MET A 130 26.73 -29.39 -42.00
CA MET A 130 26.43 -30.39 -43.09
C MET A 130 27.53 -30.88 -44.11
N PRO A 131 27.36 -32.04 -44.82
CA PRO A 131 26.45 -33.21 -44.67
C PRO A 131 27.10 -34.61 -44.88
N HIS A 132 26.40 -35.69 -44.46
CA HIS A 132 26.03 -36.91 -45.24
C HIS A 132 25.69 -38.14 -44.35
N SER A 133 24.61 -38.83 -44.74
CA SER A 133 23.82 -39.89 -44.08
C SER A 133 24.36 -41.33 -44.31
N PRO A 134 23.63 -42.43 -44.01
CA PRO A 134 23.32 -43.12 -42.72
C PRO A 134 23.73 -44.65 -42.84
N PRO A 135 23.14 -45.71 -42.22
CA PRO A 135 22.11 -45.82 -41.16
C PRO A 135 22.37 -46.91 -40.06
N GLU A 136 21.34 -47.12 -39.21
CA GLU A 136 20.96 -48.34 -38.46
C GLU A 136 21.39 -48.56 -36.98
N THR A 137 20.36 -48.55 -36.12
CA THR A 137 20.25 -49.12 -34.75
C THR A 137 20.32 -50.66 -34.78
N PRO A 138 20.73 -51.44 -33.72
CA PRO A 138 19.91 -51.57 -32.49
C PRO A 138 20.54 -52.12 -31.16
N ARG A 139 19.77 -51.96 -30.07
CA ARG A 139 19.48 -52.92 -28.95
C ARG A 139 20.55 -53.40 -27.92
N ARG A 140 20.11 -53.37 -26.63
CA ARG A 140 20.16 -54.38 -25.51
C ARG A 140 21.46 -55.21 -25.34
N SER A 141 22.03 -55.51 -24.16
CA SER A 141 21.52 -55.72 -22.80
C SER A 141 22.65 -56.29 -21.91
N ARG A 142 22.60 -56.07 -20.57
CA ARG A 142 23.13 -56.92 -19.45
C ARG A 142 24.66 -57.18 -19.45
N SER A 143 25.41 -57.13 -18.34
CA SER A 143 25.20 -57.56 -16.96
C SER A 143 26.38 -57.10 -16.06
N SER A 144 26.14 -57.01 -14.74
CA SER A 144 27.01 -57.32 -13.57
C SER A 144 28.50 -56.93 -13.62
N SER A 145 29.12 -56.26 -12.63
CA SER A 145 29.06 -56.49 -11.17
C SER A 145 29.93 -55.47 -10.43
N ALA A 146 29.50 -55.14 -9.20
CA ALA A 146 30.27 -54.86 -7.97
C ALA A 146 31.43 -53.83 -7.99
N GLU A 147 31.27 -52.72 -7.24
CA GLU A 147 31.91 -52.46 -5.93
C GLU A 147 31.87 -50.96 -5.55
N ASP A 148 31.61 -50.71 -4.25
CA ASP A 148 31.88 -49.53 -3.42
C ASP A 148 31.56 -48.11 -3.94
N ALA A 149 30.39 -47.60 -3.55
CA ALA A 149 30.14 -46.17 -3.43
C ALA A 149 30.20 -45.76 -1.94
N SER A 150 31.35 -45.27 -1.52
CA SER A 150 31.51 -44.53 -0.27
C SER A 150 30.63 -43.28 -0.29
N MET A 151 29.94 -43.06 0.83
CA MET A 151 28.96 -41.99 1.02
C MET A 151 29.60 -40.61 0.79
N ILE A 152 29.07 -39.86 -0.18
CA ILE A 152 29.30 -38.42 -0.29
C ILE A 152 28.46 -37.76 0.80
N SER A 153 29.10 -37.49 1.94
CA SER A 153 28.55 -36.65 3.01
C SER A 153 28.38 -35.22 2.47
N LEU A 154 27.17 -34.88 2.04
CA LEU A 154 26.79 -33.49 1.72
C LEU A 154 26.85 -32.66 3.02
N THR A 155 27.82 -31.75 3.08
CA THR A 155 27.89 -30.75 4.14
C THR A 155 26.75 -29.73 3.96
N PRO A 156 26.10 -29.28 5.05
CA PRO A 156 25.03 -28.30 4.94
C PRO A 156 25.60 -26.95 4.47
N LEU A 157 24.85 -26.30 3.58
CA LEU A 157 25.07 -24.96 3.01
C LEU A 157 24.91 -23.86 4.08
N THR A 158 25.69 -23.93 5.15
CA THR A 158 25.67 -22.96 6.24
C THR A 158 27.06 -22.85 6.84
N VAL A 159 27.43 -21.60 7.12
CA VAL A 159 28.67 -21.09 7.74
C VAL A 159 29.70 -20.52 6.74
N PRO A 160 29.95 -19.19 6.74
CA PRO A 160 31.10 -18.62 6.06
C PRO A 160 32.40 -19.10 6.74
N GLN A 161 33.39 -19.50 5.94
CA GLN A 161 34.71 -19.86 6.44
C GLN A 161 35.32 -18.72 7.26
N ARG A 162 35.98 -19.06 8.39
CA ARG A 162 36.74 -18.13 9.25
C ARG A 162 37.66 -17.25 8.38
N GLY A 163 37.40 -15.95 8.37
CA GLY A 163 38.24 -14.95 7.69
C GLY A 163 37.56 -14.13 6.59
N GLN A 164 36.31 -14.43 6.20
CA GLN A 164 35.56 -13.58 5.26
C GLN A 164 34.77 -12.49 6.00
N SER A 165 34.91 -11.23 5.57
CA SER A 165 34.04 -10.15 6.02
C SER A 165 32.58 -10.48 5.67
N LEU A 166 31.70 -10.46 6.68
CA LEU A 166 30.26 -10.71 6.48
C LEU A 166 29.69 -9.76 5.41
N PRO A 167 28.81 -10.25 4.51
CA PRO A 167 28.08 -9.39 3.59
C PRO A 167 27.42 -8.21 4.28
N SER A 168 27.44 -7.02 3.64
CA SER A 168 26.88 -5.78 4.19
C SER A 168 25.42 -5.92 4.61
N PHE A 169 24.63 -6.70 3.85
CA PHE A 169 23.23 -6.94 4.16
C PHE A 169 23.00 -7.62 5.51
N ASN A 170 23.97 -8.38 6.05
CA ASN A 170 23.81 -9.00 7.37
C ASN A 170 23.64 -7.96 8.47
N VAL A 171 24.33 -6.81 8.39
CA VAL A 171 24.19 -5.71 9.35
C VAL A 171 22.76 -5.16 9.32
N THR A 172 22.20 -5.03 8.12
CA THR A 172 20.81 -4.56 7.94
C THR A 172 19.81 -5.60 8.47
N VAL A 173 20.04 -6.90 8.26
CA VAL A 173 19.20 -7.97 8.84
C VAL A 173 19.33 -8.02 10.37
N ASP A 174 20.52 -7.83 10.92
CA ASP A 174 20.74 -7.76 12.38
C ASP A 174 20.00 -6.58 12.99
N LEU A 175 19.97 -5.43 12.31
CA LEU A 175 19.18 -4.27 12.73
C LEU A 175 17.68 -4.60 12.76
N ILE A 176 17.14 -5.22 11.69
CA ILE A 176 15.73 -5.65 11.65
C ILE A 176 15.43 -6.57 12.84
N ARG A 177 16.27 -7.59 13.06
CA ARG A 177 16.13 -8.54 14.18
C ARG A 177 16.12 -7.83 15.53
N GLN A 178 17.11 -6.99 15.80
CA GLN A 178 17.25 -6.26 17.06
C GLN A 178 16.06 -5.35 17.33
N GLU A 179 15.54 -4.66 16.32
CA GLU A 179 14.35 -3.84 16.50
C GLU A 179 13.11 -4.68 16.86
N HIS A 180 12.98 -5.90 16.31
CA HIS A 180 11.86 -6.80 16.62
C HIS A 180 11.99 -7.38 18.03
N PHE A 181 13.21 -7.75 18.44
CA PHE A 181 13.49 -8.23 19.80
C PHE A 181 13.22 -7.15 20.83
N LYS A 182 13.66 -5.92 20.55
CA LYS A 182 13.38 -4.79 21.41
C LYS A 182 11.87 -4.56 21.55
N ALA A 183 11.12 -4.56 20.44
CA ALA A 183 9.67 -4.42 20.48
C ALA A 183 8.99 -5.56 21.29
N ALA A 184 9.45 -6.80 21.14
CA ALA A 184 8.95 -7.93 21.92
C ALA A 184 9.22 -7.73 23.42
N ALA A 185 10.41 -7.27 23.80
CA ALA A 185 10.76 -6.98 25.19
C ALA A 185 9.98 -5.79 25.77
N ASP A 186 9.70 -4.77 24.97
CA ASP A 186 9.01 -3.54 25.40
C ASP A 186 7.49 -3.76 25.59
N PHE A 187 6.87 -4.66 24.81
CA PHE A 187 5.40 -4.78 24.73
C PHE A 187 4.80 -6.12 25.16
N ILE A 188 5.59 -7.18 25.34
CA ILE A 188 5.11 -8.52 25.74
C ILE A 188 5.58 -8.82 27.15
N SER A 189 4.62 -9.06 28.06
CA SER A 189 4.90 -9.31 29.48
C SER A 189 5.19 -10.77 29.77
N ASP A 190 4.48 -11.69 29.11
CA ASP A 190 4.64 -13.13 29.26
C ASP A 190 5.98 -13.60 28.66
N PRO A 191 6.87 -14.20 29.47
CA PRO A 191 8.19 -14.63 29.02
C PRO A 191 8.13 -15.81 28.05
N ASP A 192 7.12 -16.67 28.12
CA ASP A 192 6.98 -17.84 27.25
C ASP A 192 6.52 -17.39 25.85
N ILE A 193 5.52 -16.51 25.78
CA ILE A 193 5.05 -15.91 24.51
C ILE A 193 6.18 -15.10 23.85
N ARG A 194 6.91 -14.31 24.64
CA ARG A 194 8.05 -13.53 24.12
C ARG A 194 9.12 -14.44 23.54
N LYS A 195 9.48 -15.52 24.23
CA LYS A 195 10.49 -16.46 23.77
C LYS A 195 10.05 -17.18 22.49
N GLU A 196 8.80 -17.61 22.41
CA GLU A 196 8.23 -18.21 21.18
C GLU A 196 8.38 -17.25 19.99
N LEU A 197 8.03 -15.97 20.17
CA LEU A 197 8.17 -14.94 19.14
C LEU A 197 9.64 -14.70 18.74
N GLU A 198 10.56 -14.59 19.70
CA GLU A 198 11.98 -14.36 19.42
C GLU A 198 12.58 -15.51 18.59
N GLU A 199 12.22 -16.76 18.90
CA GLU A 199 12.65 -17.93 18.12
C GLU A 199 12.08 -17.92 16.69
N GLU A 200 10.84 -17.45 16.50
CA GLU A 200 10.26 -17.31 15.17
C GLU A 200 10.90 -16.19 14.35
N VAL A 201 11.17 -15.04 14.97
CA VAL A 201 11.86 -13.91 14.35
C VAL A 201 13.28 -14.30 13.92
N ASP A 202 13.97 -15.11 14.72
CA ASP A 202 15.29 -15.64 14.38
C ASP A 202 15.26 -16.53 13.14
N LYS A 203 14.33 -17.49 13.10
CA LYS A 203 14.15 -18.37 11.93
C LYS A 203 13.88 -17.56 10.66
N ASP A 204 13.04 -16.54 10.75
CA ASP A 204 12.69 -15.66 9.64
C ASP A 204 13.88 -14.79 9.17
N CYS A 205 14.69 -14.29 10.10
CA CYS A 205 15.91 -13.53 9.78
C CYS A 205 16.99 -14.43 9.16
N ASP A 206 17.14 -15.67 9.64
CA ASP A 206 18.09 -16.64 9.06
C ASP A 206 17.68 -17.08 7.65
N TRP A 207 16.38 -17.27 7.43
CA TRP A 207 15.83 -17.47 6.09
C TRP A 207 16.16 -16.28 5.18
N LEU A 208 15.96 -15.03 5.64
CA LEU A 208 16.30 -13.83 4.87
C LEU A 208 17.78 -13.77 4.50
N ARG A 209 18.68 -14.05 5.45
CA ARG A 209 20.13 -14.08 5.18
C ARG A 209 20.46 -15.09 4.08
N SER A 210 19.88 -16.28 4.17
CA SER A 210 20.06 -17.34 3.18
C SER A 210 19.54 -16.92 1.80
N PHE A 211 18.36 -16.31 1.75
CA PHE A 211 17.74 -15.82 0.52
C PHE A 211 18.55 -14.69 -0.15
N LEU A 212 19.01 -13.72 0.65
CA LEU A 212 19.85 -12.61 0.17
C LEU A 212 21.22 -13.10 -0.29
N PHE A 213 21.80 -14.09 0.40
CA PHE A 213 23.05 -14.72 -0.04
C PHE A 213 22.88 -15.43 -1.38
N ALA A 214 21.79 -16.19 -1.57
CA ALA A 214 21.48 -16.80 -2.86
C ALA A 214 21.31 -15.74 -3.97
N SER A 215 20.60 -14.65 -3.68
CA SER A 215 20.41 -13.53 -4.63
C SER A 215 21.74 -12.84 -4.98
N GLN A 216 22.65 -12.70 -4.00
CA GLN A 216 24.00 -12.18 -4.23
C GLN A 216 24.84 -13.12 -5.12
N VAL A 217 24.72 -14.45 -4.94
CA VAL A 217 25.41 -15.45 -5.76
C VAL A 217 24.92 -15.41 -7.21
N ILE A 218 23.60 -15.29 -7.41
CA ILE A 218 22.99 -15.14 -8.73
C ILE A 218 23.31 -13.77 -9.35
N ASN A 219 23.68 -12.78 -8.51
CA ASN A 219 23.89 -11.38 -8.89
C ASN A 219 22.64 -10.76 -9.54
N GLU A 220 21.47 -11.14 -9.04
CA GLU A 220 20.17 -10.68 -9.51
C GLU A 220 19.15 -10.72 -8.38
N VAL A 221 18.28 -9.71 -8.33
CA VAL A 221 17.07 -9.71 -7.49
C VAL A 221 15.90 -9.47 -8.43
N SER A 222 15.22 -10.56 -8.80
CA SER A 222 14.02 -10.48 -9.63
C SER A 222 12.90 -9.70 -8.92
N PRO A 223 11.92 -9.13 -9.65
CA PRO A 223 10.74 -8.50 -9.04
C PRO A 223 10.01 -9.43 -8.06
N ARG A 224 9.89 -10.72 -8.42
CA ARG A 224 9.33 -11.76 -7.54
C ARG A 224 10.15 -11.97 -6.27
N SER A 225 11.48 -12.00 -6.39
CA SER A 225 12.37 -12.09 -5.23
C SER A 225 12.22 -10.88 -4.31
N LYS A 226 12.04 -9.69 -4.89
CA LYS A 226 11.81 -8.44 -4.14
C LYS A 226 10.50 -8.46 -3.36
N ASP A 227 9.42 -8.96 -3.97
CA ASP A 227 8.13 -9.13 -3.31
C ASP A 227 8.26 -10.06 -2.08
N ASN A 228 8.91 -11.21 -2.24
CA ASN A 228 9.15 -12.15 -1.13
C ASN A 228 9.99 -11.53 -0.01
N ILE A 229 11.03 -10.75 -0.34
CA ILE A 229 11.86 -10.05 0.65
C ILE A 229 11.02 -9.05 1.43
N ILE A 230 10.11 -8.31 0.77
CA ILE A 230 9.26 -7.31 1.44
C ILE A 230 8.15 -7.95 2.27
N GLY A 231 7.54 -9.03 1.76
CA GLY A 231 6.48 -9.78 2.48
C GLY A 231 6.92 -10.26 3.86
N LEU A 232 8.21 -10.56 4.03
CA LEU A 232 8.79 -10.90 5.33
C LEU A 232 8.53 -9.83 6.40
N GLY A 233 8.55 -8.54 6.04
CA GLY A 233 8.32 -7.46 6.98
C GLY A 233 6.92 -7.50 7.58
N GLU A 234 5.92 -7.90 6.81
CA GLU A 234 4.55 -8.08 7.29
C GLU A 234 4.38 -9.38 8.06
N ARG A 235 5.05 -10.46 7.64
CA ARG A 235 5.10 -11.71 8.41
C ARG A 235 5.60 -11.47 9.83
N LEU A 236 6.73 -10.79 9.97
CA LEU A 236 7.29 -10.43 11.27
C LEU A 236 6.34 -9.54 12.10
N ALA A 237 5.67 -8.57 11.47
CA ALA A 237 4.72 -7.69 12.14
C ALA A 237 3.44 -8.44 12.60
N CYS A 238 2.93 -9.37 11.79
CA CYS A 238 1.75 -10.15 12.13
C CYS A 238 2.03 -11.14 13.26
N LYS A 239 3.20 -11.79 13.27
CA LYS A 239 3.65 -12.64 14.38
C LYS A 239 3.77 -11.84 15.68
N PHE A 240 4.40 -10.67 15.62
CA PHE A 240 4.48 -9.75 16.75
C PHE A 240 3.11 -9.34 17.28
N MET A 241 2.19 -8.91 16.39
CA MET A 241 0.84 -8.51 16.80
C MET A 241 0.02 -9.69 17.35
N THR A 242 0.18 -10.89 16.81
CA THR A 242 -0.45 -12.12 17.32
C THR A 242 0.02 -12.41 18.75
N ALA A 243 1.33 -12.30 19.00
CA ALA A 243 1.91 -12.47 20.33
C ALA A 243 1.40 -11.42 21.32
N VAL A 244 1.31 -10.15 20.91
CA VAL A 244 0.75 -9.07 21.74
C VAL A 244 -0.72 -9.32 22.06
N LEU A 245 -1.54 -9.72 21.08
CA LEU A 245 -2.96 -10.04 21.33
C LEU A 245 -3.10 -11.16 22.37
N ARG A 246 -2.31 -12.23 22.24
CA ARG A 246 -2.30 -13.35 23.20
C ARG A 246 -1.86 -12.92 24.60
N ASP A 247 -0.81 -12.09 24.70
CA ASP A 247 -0.35 -11.51 25.97
C ASP A 247 -1.42 -10.65 26.64
N GLN A 248 -2.27 -9.98 25.85
CA GLN A 248 -3.40 -9.20 26.35
C GLN A 248 -4.69 -10.01 26.53
N GLY A 249 -4.64 -11.33 26.44
CA GLY A 249 -5.80 -12.18 26.73
C GLY A 249 -6.72 -12.46 25.54
N ILE A 250 -6.33 -12.13 24.31
CA ILE A 250 -7.11 -12.36 23.08
C ILE A 250 -6.57 -13.58 22.33
N ASP A 251 -7.45 -14.52 21.97
CA ASP A 251 -7.06 -15.72 21.23
C ASP A 251 -6.85 -15.40 19.75
N ALA A 252 -5.60 -15.10 19.40
CA ALA A 252 -5.20 -14.74 18.04
C ALA A 252 -4.42 -15.86 17.33
N GLU A 253 -4.57 -15.93 16.00
CA GLU A 253 -3.83 -16.83 15.12
C GLU A 253 -3.16 -16.05 13.99
N TYR A 254 -1.86 -16.27 13.80
CA TYR A 254 -1.15 -15.79 12.62
C TYR A 254 -1.58 -16.55 11.37
N VAL A 255 -2.00 -15.82 10.32
CA VAL A 255 -2.43 -16.38 9.04
C VAL A 255 -1.49 -15.89 7.94
N SER A 256 -0.69 -16.81 7.41
CA SER A 256 0.13 -16.56 6.22
C SER A 256 -0.73 -16.67 4.95
N LEU A 257 -0.61 -15.68 4.07
CA LEU A 257 -1.23 -15.68 2.75
C LEU A 257 -0.23 -15.78 1.59
N GLU A 258 1.04 -16.08 1.86
CA GLU A 258 2.13 -16.07 0.86
C GLU A 258 1.88 -16.99 -0.35
N ASP A 259 1.06 -18.04 -0.19
CA ASP A 259 0.76 -19.05 -1.23
C ASP A 259 -0.74 -19.08 -1.61
N ILE A 260 -1.50 -18.00 -1.34
CA ILE A 260 -2.96 -17.99 -1.57
C ILE A 260 -3.35 -17.69 -3.02
N VAL A 261 -2.47 -17.03 -3.78
CA VAL A 261 -2.73 -16.69 -5.18
C VAL A 261 -2.79 -17.99 -6.00
N PRO A 262 -3.90 -18.27 -6.69
CA PRO A 262 -4.01 -19.43 -7.57
C PRO A 262 -2.89 -19.43 -8.61
N GLY A 263 -2.31 -20.60 -8.88
CA GLY A 263 -1.26 -20.74 -9.89
C GLY A 263 -1.74 -20.23 -11.25
N VAL A 264 -0.87 -19.50 -11.96
CA VAL A 264 -1.15 -18.97 -13.31
C VAL A 264 -1.36 -20.10 -14.33
N ASP A 265 -0.96 -21.33 -13.98
CA ASP A 265 -1.09 -22.54 -14.79
C ASP A 265 -2.51 -23.18 -14.72
N ASP A 266 -3.41 -22.69 -13.87
CA ASP A 266 -4.83 -23.08 -13.92
C ASP A 266 -5.46 -22.45 -15.18
N GLU A 267 -5.87 -23.32 -16.11
CA GLU A 267 -6.43 -23.02 -17.44
C GLU A 267 -7.34 -21.77 -17.44
N GLY A 268 -6.78 -20.59 -17.75
CA GLY A 268 -7.56 -19.35 -17.91
C GLY A 268 -6.86 -18.03 -17.59
N LEU A 269 -5.69 -18.01 -16.95
CA LEU A 269 -4.94 -16.78 -16.61
C LEU A 269 -3.79 -16.46 -17.58
N ALA A 270 -3.92 -16.85 -18.86
CA ALA A 270 -2.93 -16.63 -19.91
C ALA A 270 -2.81 -15.16 -20.40
N GLY A 271 -3.01 -14.19 -19.51
CA GLY A 271 -2.79 -12.78 -19.77
C GLY A 271 -1.96 -12.16 -18.66
N ASP A 272 -0.94 -11.37 -19.03
CA ASP A 272 -0.10 -10.55 -18.13
C ASP A 272 -0.90 -9.47 -17.35
N THR A 273 -2.23 -9.48 -17.42
CA THR A 273 -3.12 -8.45 -16.90
C THR A 273 -3.86 -8.95 -15.67
N LEU A 274 -3.65 -8.26 -14.53
CA LEU A 274 -4.43 -8.43 -13.32
C LEU A 274 -5.83 -7.86 -13.53
N ASP A 275 -6.74 -8.69 -14.02
CA ASP A 275 -8.12 -8.31 -14.27
C ASP A 275 -8.99 -8.49 -13.02
N GLN A 276 -10.26 -8.10 -13.12
CA GLN A 276 -11.18 -8.22 -12.00
C GLN A 276 -11.45 -9.67 -11.58
N THR A 277 -11.37 -10.62 -12.52
CA THR A 277 -11.57 -12.04 -12.21
C THR A 277 -10.46 -12.61 -11.34
N PHE A 278 -9.22 -12.15 -11.53
CA PHE A 278 -8.11 -12.46 -10.64
C PHE A 278 -8.39 -12.01 -9.20
N TYR A 279 -8.80 -10.74 -9.01
CA TYR A 279 -9.07 -10.20 -7.68
C TYR A 279 -10.24 -10.90 -6.99
N ASP A 280 -11.29 -11.26 -7.73
CA ASP A 280 -12.43 -12.01 -7.19
C ASP A 280 -12.02 -13.43 -6.75
N LYS A 281 -11.09 -14.08 -7.46
CA LYS A 281 -10.51 -15.37 -7.05
C LYS A 281 -9.67 -15.24 -5.78
N VAL A 282 -8.82 -14.22 -5.70
CA VAL A 282 -7.99 -13.96 -4.51
C VAL A 282 -8.88 -13.64 -3.31
N ALA A 283 -9.89 -12.77 -3.45
CA ALA A 283 -10.81 -12.41 -2.38
C ALA A 283 -11.48 -13.66 -1.78
N ARG A 284 -12.03 -14.55 -2.61
CA ARG A 284 -12.63 -15.80 -2.15
C ARG A 284 -11.63 -16.71 -1.43
N ALA A 285 -10.44 -16.92 -2.00
CA ALA A 285 -9.43 -17.79 -1.40
C ALA A 285 -8.96 -17.27 -0.04
N VAL A 286 -8.72 -15.96 0.06
CA VAL A 286 -8.34 -15.28 1.31
C VAL A 286 -9.45 -15.38 2.36
N GLY A 287 -10.71 -15.16 1.97
CA GLY A 287 -11.87 -15.30 2.84
C GLY A 287 -12.04 -16.73 3.38
N GLU A 288 -11.92 -17.74 2.51
CA GLU A 288 -11.96 -19.15 2.91
C GLU A 288 -10.84 -19.50 3.88
N ARG A 289 -9.60 -19.06 3.60
CA ARG A 289 -8.45 -19.30 4.48
C ARG A 289 -8.63 -18.70 5.86
N VAL A 290 -9.23 -17.52 5.96
CA VAL A 290 -9.48 -16.84 7.24
C VAL A 290 -10.63 -17.51 8.01
N LYS A 291 -11.67 -17.98 7.32
CA LYS A 291 -12.77 -18.74 7.95
C LYS A 291 -12.29 -20.03 8.65
N LEU A 292 -11.17 -20.62 8.23
CA LEU A 292 -10.56 -21.80 8.88
C LEU A 292 -10.02 -21.53 10.29
N CYS A 293 -9.78 -20.28 10.68
CA CYS A 293 -9.34 -19.93 12.03
C CYS A 293 -10.43 -20.15 13.10
N GLY A 294 -11.67 -20.38 12.67
CA GLY A 294 -12.81 -20.61 13.55
C GLY A 294 -13.07 -19.41 14.44
N ARG A 295 -12.87 -19.58 15.75
CA ARG A 295 -13.15 -18.55 16.77
C ARG A 295 -11.96 -17.65 17.10
N ARG A 296 -10.77 -17.99 16.62
CA ARG A 296 -9.57 -17.18 16.85
C ARG A 296 -9.62 -15.92 16.01
N VAL A 297 -9.05 -14.83 16.52
CA VAL A 297 -8.87 -13.59 15.79
C VAL A 297 -7.73 -13.81 14.78
N PRO A 298 -8.00 -13.83 13.47
CA PRO A 298 -6.99 -14.01 12.45
C PRO A 298 -6.17 -12.72 12.30
N VAL A 299 -4.85 -12.84 12.37
CA VAL A 299 -3.89 -11.76 12.09
C VAL A 299 -3.20 -12.06 10.78
N VAL A 300 -3.52 -11.27 9.77
CA VAL A 300 -3.27 -11.57 8.36
C VAL A 300 -2.20 -10.64 7.78
N THR A 301 -1.26 -11.21 7.02
CA THR A 301 -0.23 -10.45 6.29
C THR A 301 -0.82 -9.65 5.15
N GLY A 302 -0.38 -8.40 4.93
CA GLY A 302 -0.74 -7.60 3.75
C GLY A 302 -0.33 -8.22 2.41
N PHE A 303 0.76 -8.99 2.41
CA PHE A 303 1.28 -9.73 1.27
C PHE A 303 0.54 -11.05 1.13
N PHE A 304 0.01 -11.28 -0.07
CA PHE A 304 -0.78 -12.46 -0.43
C PHE A 304 -0.12 -13.28 -1.55
N GLY A 305 1.21 -13.21 -1.65
CA GLY A 305 1.98 -14.01 -2.59
C GLY A 305 2.35 -13.31 -3.90
N PRO A 306 3.12 -14.00 -4.76
CA PRO A 306 3.62 -13.44 -6.00
C PRO A 306 2.48 -13.28 -7.01
N VAL A 307 2.38 -12.08 -7.60
CA VAL A 307 1.42 -11.78 -8.67
C VAL A 307 2.15 -11.54 -10.00
N PRO A 308 1.51 -11.80 -11.16
CA PRO A 308 2.03 -11.40 -12.46
C PRO A 308 2.48 -9.93 -12.46
N GLY A 309 3.68 -9.65 -12.97
CA GLY A 309 4.24 -8.30 -13.02
C GLY A 309 4.77 -7.72 -11.70
N SER A 310 4.77 -8.49 -10.59
CA SER A 310 5.13 -8.07 -9.21
C SER A 310 4.14 -7.13 -8.54
N LEU A 311 3.83 -7.43 -7.28
CA LEU A 311 2.85 -6.71 -6.47
C LEU A 311 3.27 -5.25 -6.26
N LEU A 312 4.55 -5.02 -6.03
CA LEU A 312 5.10 -3.69 -5.82
C LEU A 312 5.10 -2.84 -7.09
N THR A 313 5.26 -3.45 -8.26
CA THR A 313 5.24 -2.72 -9.53
C THR A 313 3.81 -2.35 -9.93
N GLN A 314 2.86 -3.26 -9.69
CA GLN A 314 1.46 -3.10 -10.06
C GLN A 314 0.68 -2.21 -9.08
N VAL A 315 0.86 -2.41 -7.77
CA VAL A 315 0.05 -1.77 -6.71
C VAL A 315 0.86 -0.74 -5.90
N GLY A 316 2.19 -0.77 -5.96
CA GLY A 316 3.02 0.14 -5.19
C GLY A 316 2.98 -0.16 -3.68
N ARG A 317 3.08 0.87 -2.84
CA ARG A 317 3.13 0.74 -1.36
C ARG A 317 1.76 0.58 -0.68
N GLY A 318 0.66 0.55 -1.46
CA GLY A 318 -0.71 0.42 -0.98
C GLY A 318 -1.23 -1.02 -0.93
N TYR A 319 -0.40 -2.03 -1.16
CA TYR A 319 -0.85 -3.41 -1.33
C TYR A 319 -1.47 -4.02 -0.06
N THR A 320 -1.05 -3.60 1.15
CA THR A 320 -1.73 -4.03 2.39
C THR A 320 -3.15 -3.49 2.46
N ASP A 321 -3.38 -2.26 2.00
CA ASP A 321 -4.73 -1.67 1.93
C ASP A 321 -5.55 -2.46 0.92
N LEU A 322 -5.00 -2.75 -0.27
CA LEU A 322 -5.66 -3.59 -1.28
C LEU A 322 -6.08 -4.95 -0.71
N LEU A 323 -5.18 -5.66 -0.04
CA LEU A 323 -5.55 -6.93 0.57
C LEU A 323 -6.67 -6.77 1.60
N SER A 324 -6.64 -5.72 2.42
CA SER A 324 -7.70 -5.51 3.41
C SER A 324 -9.08 -5.33 2.75
N ALA A 325 -9.15 -4.71 1.58
CA ALA A 325 -10.37 -4.68 0.77
C ALA A 325 -10.73 -6.06 0.21
N LEU A 326 -9.78 -6.80 -0.38
CA LEU A 326 -10.04 -8.15 -0.90
C LEU A 326 -10.50 -9.12 0.19
N LEU A 327 -9.91 -9.04 1.39
CA LEU A 327 -10.33 -9.80 2.56
C LEU A 327 -11.74 -9.39 3.00
N SER A 328 -12.05 -8.09 3.01
CA SER A 328 -13.40 -7.60 3.34
C SER A 328 -14.43 -8.12 2.36
N VAL A 329 -14.11 -8.15 1.06
CA VAL A 329 -14.96 -8.74 0.02
C VAL A 329 -15.13 -10.25 0.23
N GLY A 330 -14.05 -11.00 0.46
CA GLY A 330 -14.10 -12.45 0.67
C GLY A 330 -14.82 -12.90 1.95
N LEU A 331 -14.86 -12.04 2.96
CA LEU A 331 -15.58 -12.26 4.21
C LEU A 331 -16.99 -11.69 4.21
N GLU A 332 -17.38 -10.94 3.17
CA GLU A 332 -18.63 -10.17 3.15
C GLU A 332 -18.75 -9.26 4.39
N ALA A 333 -17.66 -8.56 4.69
CA ALA A 333 -17.56 -7.71 5.87
C ALA A 333 -18.53 -6.52 5.80
N THR A 334 -19.06 -6.12 6.96
CA THR A 334 -19.96 -4.97 7.06
C THR A 334 -19.23 -3.64 6.96
N GLU A 335 -17.96 -3.60 7.37
CA GLU A 335 -17.13 -2.40 7.33
C GLU A 335 -15.64 -2.80 7.24
N LEU A 336 -14.87 -2.01 6.48
CA LEU A 336 -13.41 -2.03 6.49
C LEU A 336 -12.90 -0.82 7.30
N GLN A 337 -12.25 -1.07 8.43
CA GLN A 337 -11.63 -0.04 9.25
C GLN A 337 -10.13 0.10 8.94
N ILE A 338 -9.71 1.28 8.51
CA ILE A 338 -8.31 1.63 8.30
C ILE A 338 -7.84 2.52 9.44
N TRP A 339 -7.03 1.94 10.30
CA TRP A 339 -6.51 2.59 11.50
C TRP A 339 -5.16 3.27 11.23
N LYS A 340 -5.09 4.57 11.51
CA LYS A 340 -3.95 5.48 11.27
C LYS A 340 -3.60 6.30 12.52
N GLU A 341 -2.67 7.24 12.38
CA GLU A 341 -2.29 8.24 13.39
C GLU A 341 -3.00 9.60 13.14
N VAL A 342 -4.17 9.57 12.50
CA VAL A 342 -4.98 10.75 12.19
C VAL A 342 -6.46 10.43 12.40
N ASP A 343 -7.23 11.40 12.87
CA ASP A 343 -8.67 11.24 13.14
C ASP A 343 -9.52 10.96 11.91
N GLY A 344 -8.99 11.21 10.71
CA GLY A 344 -9.68 10.96 9.44
C GLY A 344 -9.26 11.94 8.37
N ILE A 345 -10.19 12.27 7.48
CA ILE A 345 -10.01 13.26 6.42
C ILE A 345 -10.60 14.59 6.91
N PHE A 346 -9.84 15.68 6.73
CA PHE A 346 -10.25 17.01 7.14
C PHE A 346 -10.59 17.87 5.92
N THR A 347 -11.40 18.90 6.14
CA THR A 347 -11.70 19.97 5.15
C THR A 347 -10.46 20.67 4.59
N ALA A 348 -9.33 20.65 5.30
CA ALA A 348 -8.00 21.09 4.87
C ALA A 348 -6.96 20.45 5.80
N ASP A 349 -5.66 20.52 5.47
CA ASP A 349 -4.60 20.03 6.37
C ASP A 349 -4.64 20.80 7.71
N PRO A 350 -4.97 20.14 8.84
CA PRO A 350 -5.12 20.80 10.14
C PRO A 350 -3.79 21.39 10.67
N ARG A 351 -2.63 20.94 10.14
CA ARG A 351 -1.32 21.50 10.48
C ARG A 351 -1.09 22.87 9.86
N LYS A 352 -1.79 23.18 8.76
CA LYS A 352 -1.67 24.43 7.99
C LYS A 352 -2.88 25.35 8.18
N VAL A 353 -4.06 24.77 8.46
CA VAL A 353 -5.33 25.49 8.64
C VAL A 353 -5.92 25.11 10.00
N PRO A 354 -5.75 25.95 11.03
CA PRO A 354 -6.27 25.66 12.37
C PRO A 354 -7.80 25.53 12.44
N THR A 355 -8.52 26.12 11.49
CA THR A 355 -9.99 26.04 11.40
C THR A 355 -10.49 24.78 10.69
N ALA A 356 -9.59 23.87 10.27
CA ALA A 356 -9.95 22.64 9.59
C ALA A 356 -10.82 21.74 10.48
N ARG A 357 -11.90 21.23 9.91
CA ARG A 357 -12.85 20.31 10.56
C ARG A 357 -12.73 18.91 9.99
N LEU A 358 -12.95 17.90 10.83
CA LEU A 358 -13.05 16.51 10.42
C LEU A 358 -14.31 16.31 9.55
N LEU A 359 -14.16 15.60 8.44
CA LEU A 359 -15.28 15.19 7.60
C LEU A 359 -15.85 13.87 8.13
N PRO A 360 -17.12 13.82 8.56
CA PRO A 360 -17.68 12.58 9.11
C PRO A 360 -17.96 11.54 8.01
N ILE A 361 -18.42 12.00 6.84
CA ILE A 361 -18.78 11.16 5.69
C ILE A 361 -18.28 11.83 4.41
N ILE A 362 -17.79 11.05 3.45
CA ILE A 362 -17.32 11.52 2.15
C ILE A 362 -17.65 10.48 1.07
N SER A 363 -17.84 10.93 -0.18
CA SER A 363 -18.01 9.99 -1.30
C SER A 363 -16.67 9.35 -1.73
N PRO A 364 -16.68 8.20 -2.43
CA PRO A 364 -15.47 7.56 -2.93
C PRO A 364 -14.70 8.47 -3.91
N ASP A 365 -15.43 9.18 -4.77
CA ASP A 365 -14.85 10.10 -5.75
C ASP A 365 -14.15 11.28 -5.09
N GLU A 366 -14.77 11.90 -4.08
CA GLU A 366 -14.16 12.98 -3.31
C GLU A 366 -12.93 12.48 -2.54
N ALA A 367 -13.02 11.29 -1.93
CA ALA A 367 -11.90 10.69 -1.21
C ALA A 367 -10.71 10.36 -2.13
N ALA A 368 -10.97 9.89 -3.36
CA ALA A 368 -9.93 9.64 -4.37
C ALA A 368 -9.18 10.92 -4.74
N GLU A 369 -9.92 12.00 -5.01
CA GLU A 369 -9.34 13.32 -5.34
C GLU A 369 -8.55 13.92 -4.18
N LEU A 370 -9.08 13.85 -2.95
CA LEU A 370 -8.37 14.34 -1.76
C LEU A 370 -7.10 13.53 -1.48
N THR A 371 -7.14 12.21 -1.69
CA THR A 371 -5.97 11.35 -1.49
C THR A 371 -4.88 11.70 -2.49
N TYR A 372 -5.23 11.91 -3.76
CA TYR A 372 -4.27 12.22 -4.82
C TYR A 372 -3.52 13.54 -4.57
N TYR A 373 -4.20 14.57 -4.09
CA TYR A 373 -3.63 15.93 -3.94
C TYR A 373 -3.14 16.29 -2.53
N GLY A 374 -2.95 15.32 -1.63
CA GLY A 374 -2.20 15.55 -0.38
C GLY A 374 -2.75 14.92 0.90
N SER A 375 -3.90 14.24 0.85
CA SER A 375 -4.45 13.51 2.01
C SER A 375 -4.22 12.00 1.86
N GLU A 376 -2.97 11.54 1.89
CA GLU A 376 -2.60 10.11 1.73
C GLU A 376 -3.21 9.19 2.81
N VAL A 377 -4.48 8.86 2.65
CA VAL A 377 -5.26 8.15 3.65
C VAL A 377 -5.68 6.76 3.17
N VAL A 378 -6.04 6.56 1.90
CA VAL A 378 -6.35 5.22 1.38
C VAL A 378 -5.87 5.11 -0.05
N HIS A 379 -5.29 3.98 -0.43
CA HIS A 379 -4.89 3.77 -1.82
C HIS A 379 -6.14 3.76 -2.75
N PRO A 380 -6.17 4.50 -3.87
CA PRO A 380 -7.37 4.60 -4.73
C PRO A 380 -7.92 3.26 -5.20
N PHE A 381 -7.05 2.34 -5.62
CA PHE A 381 -7.46 1.01 -6.06
C PHE A 381 -8.08 0.16 -4.94
N THR A 382 -7.73 0.43 -3.67
CA THR A 382 -8.38 -0.22 -2.53
C THR A 382 -9.83 0.23 -2.40
N MET A 383 -10.09 1.53 -2.61
CA MET A 383 -11.44 2.07 -2.58
C MET A 383 -12.29 1.42 -3.67
N GLU A 384 -11.77 1.33 -4.89
CA GLU A 384 -12.48 0.68 -6.01
C GLU A 384 -12.94 -0.74 -5.67
N GLN A 385 -12.07 -1.57 -5.09
CA GLN A 385 -12.40 -2.96 -4.75
C GLN A 385 -13.46 -3.08 -3.66
N ALA A 386 -13.39 -2.29 -2.59
CA ALA A 386 -14.35 -2.34 -1.49
C ALA A 386 -15.71 -1.74 -1.88
N ILE A 387 -15.69 -0.59 -2.56
CA ILE A 387 -16.89 0.17 -2.93
C ILE A 387 -17.72 -0.58 -3.98
N ARG A 388 -17.09 -1.30 -4.91
CA ARG A 388 -17.78 -2.18 -5.87
C ARG A 388 -18.68 -3.22 -5.18
N CYS A 389 -18.28 -3.69 -4.00
CA CYS A 389 -19.05 -4.63 -3.18
C CYS A 389 -19.91 -3.94 -2.11
N LYS A 390 -20.07 -2.61 -2.19
CA LYS A 390 -20.84 -1.78 -1.26
C LYS A 390 -20.37 -1.90 0.20
N ILE A 391 -19.07 -2.13 0.42
CA ILE A 391 -18.45 -2.17 1.74
C ILE A 391 -17.94 -0.77 2.10
N PRO A 392 -18.45 -0.12 3.16
CA PRO A 392 -17.96 1.18 3.60
C PRO A 392 -16.54 1.06 4.18
N ILE A 393 -15.73 2.10 3.94
CA ILE A 393 -14.38 2.20 4.51
C ILE A 393 -14.40 3.28 5.58
N ARG A 394 -14.00 2.95 6.81
CA ARG A 394 -13.88 3.91 7.90
C ARG A 394 -12.42 4.16 8.25
N ILE A 395 -12.00 5.41 8.22
CA ILE A 395 -10.67 5.83 8.65
C ILE A 395 -10.75 6.25 10.10
N LYS A 396 -9.92 5.65 10.97
CA LYS A 396 -9.89 5.93 12.41
C LYS A 396 -8.48 6.21 12.91
N ASN A 397 -8.39 6.86 14.08
CA ASN A 397 -7.14 7.14 14.76
C ASN A 397 -6.85 6.11 15.85
N VAL A 398 -5.66 5.53 15.84
CA VAL A 398 -5.19 4.62 16.88
C VAL A 398 -4.91 5.36 18.19
N GLU A 399 -4.50 6.62 18.13
CA GLU A 399 -4.25 7.45 19.33
C GLU A 399 -5.55 7.93 19.99
N ASN A 400 -6.62 8.03 19.21
CA ASN A 400 -7.94 8.44 19.65
C ASN A 400 -9.02 7.43 19.20
N PRO A 401 -9.07 6.23 19.80
CA PRO A 401 -9.96 5.16 19.32
C PRO A 401 -11.45 5.48 19.42
N THR A 402 -11.84 6.38 20.33
CA THR A 402 -13.21 6.83 20.53
C THR A 402 -13.69 7.82 19.46
N GLY A 403 -12.78 8.36 18.64
CA GLY A 403 -13.15 9.22 17.52
C GLY A 403 -14.04 8.50 16.49
N SER A 404 -15.03 9.23 15.95
CA SER A 404 -15.96 8.72 14.93
C SER A 404 -15.26 8.33 13.62
N GLY A 405 -14.14 8.97 13.34
CA GLY A 405 -13.44 8.81 12.07
C GLY A 405 -14.08 9.55 10.92
N THR A 406 -13.64 9.21 9.71
CA THR A 406 -14.31 9.53 8.45
C THR A 406 -14.79 8.25 7.79
N VAL A 407 -16.05 8.22 7.34
CA VAL A 407 -16.62 7.12 6.56
C VAL A 407 -16.64 7.48 5.09
N ILE A 408 -15.99 6.65 4.26
CA ILE A 408 -16.13 6.65 2.82
C ILE A 408 -17.29 5.71 2.48
N PHE A 409 -18.42 6.28 2.08
CA PHE A 409 -19.66 5.54 1.88
C PHE A 409 -19.90 5.25 0.39
N PRO A 410 -20.22 4.00 -0.01
CA PRO A 410 -20.57 3.67 -1.40
C PRO A 410 -21.81 4.46 -1.83
N ASP A 411 -21.77 5.07 -3.01
CA ASP A 411 -22.95 5.76 -3.54
C ASP A 411 -24.13 4.78 -3.69
N PRO A 412 -25.34 5.12 -3.18
CA PRO A 412 -26.50 4.27 -3.39
C PRO A 412 -26.83 4.20 -4.89
N GLU A 413 -27.06 2.98 -5.39
CA GLU A 413 -27.52 2.72 -6.75
C GLU A 413 -28.96 3.21 -6.92
N ASN A 414 -29.08 4.51 -7.16
CA ASN A 414 -30.18 5.28 -7.71
C ASN A 414 -29.87 6.72 -7.32
N GLY A 415 -30.12 7.69 -8.21
CA GLY A 415 -29.93 9.13 -7.94
C GLY A 415 -30.79 9.72 -6.80
N SER A 416 -31.13 8.94 -5.78
CA SER A 416 -31.53 9.41 -4.46
C SER A 416 -30.32 9.96 -3.72
N ASP A 417 -30.14 11.26 -3.92
CA ASP A 417 -29.44 12.23 -3.08
C ASP A 417 -29.01 11.73 -1.67
N VAL A 418 -27.70 11.49 -1.49
CA VAL A 418 -27.06 11.51 -0.16
C VAL A 418 -26.68 12.95 0.24
N SER A 419 -27.33 13.95 -0.37
CA SER A 419 -26.74 15.29 -0.57
C SER A 419 -27.05 16.34 0.50
N GLN A 420 -27.41 15.97 1.73
CA GLN A 420 -27.77 16.98 2.74
C GLN A 420 -27.37 16.65 4.18
N VAL A 421 -26.11 16.42 4.52
CA VAL A 421 -25.82 15.92 5.88
C VAL A 421 -24.41 16.25 6.38
N SER A 422 -24.23 17.34 7.12
CA SER A 422 -22.98 17.59 7.87
C SER A 422 -23.19 18.66 8.96
N GLN A 423 -23.59 18.25 10.18
CA GLN A 423 -23.09 18.74 11.49
C GLN A 423 -24.00 18.28 12.64
N GLU A 424 -23.44 17.51 13.57
CA GLU A 424 -23.35 17.77 15.02
C GLU A 424 -22.95 16.48 15.74
N LEU A 425 -21.79 16.47 16.40
CA LEU A 425 -21.51 15.64 17.59
C LEU A 425 -20.52 16.42 18.47
N ASP A 426 -21.00 17.51 19.07
CA ASP A 426 -20.52 17.95 20.39
C ASP A 426 -21.44 17.27 21.42
N GLY A 427 -21.17 16.01 21.71
CA GLY A 427 -21.90 15.23 22.70
C GLY A 427 -20.97 14.25 23.38
N ASN A 428 -20.86 14.35 24.70
CA ASN A 428 -20.19 13.39 25.57
C ASN A 428 -20.72 11.96 25.32
N TYR A 429 -20.12 11.24 24.38
CA TYR A 429 -20.30 9.80 24.23
C TYR A 429 -19.05 9.12 24.78
N SER A 430 -19.18 8.58 25.98
CA SER A 430 -18.19 7.68 26.57
C SER A 430 -18.31 6.31 25.90
N GLY A 431 -17.58 6.10 24.80
CA GLY A 431 -17.54 4.81 24.09
C GLY A 431 -16.83 4.90 22.73
N ILE A 432 -16.33 3.77 22.22
CA ILE A 432 -15.88 3.68 20.83
C ILE A 432 -17.11 3.53 19.93
N PRO A 433 -17.21 4.24 18.80
CA PRO A 433 -18.33 4.10 17.88
C PRO A 433 -18.43 2.63 17.41
N GLU A 434 -19.56 2.00 17.71
CA GLU A 434 -19.94 0.69 17.17
C GLU A 434 -19.92 0.71 15.63
N PRO A 435 -19.73 -0.44 14.95
CA PRO A 435 -19.89 -0.51 13.51
C PRO A 435 -21.34 -0.14 13.20
N ILE A 436 -21.52 1.02 12.60
CA ILE A 436 -22.84 1.61 12.39
C ILE A 436 -23.60 0.69 11.43
N SER A 437 -24.76 0.18 11.84
CA SER A 437 -25.57 -0.67 10.96
C SER A 437 -25.94 0.09 9.68
N GLN A 438 -26.19 -0.59 8.55
CA GLN A 438 -26.57 0.11 7.31
C GLN A 438 -27.82 0.99 7.49
N SER A 439 -28.77 0.58 8.34
CA SER A 439 -29.94 1.38 8.70
C SER A 439 -29.59 2.56 9.59
N GLN A 440 -28.67 2.42 10.55
CA GLN A 440 -28.18 3.53 11.36
C GLN A 440 -27.28 4.48 10.57
N LEU A 441 -26.50 4.02 9.60
CA LEU A 441 -25.76 4.87 8.66
C LEU A 441 -26.73 5.67 7.80
N HIS A 442 -27.80 5.03 7.35
CA HIS A 442 -28.87 5.67 6.62
C HIS A 442 -29.65 6.67 7.49
N GLU A 443 -29.95 6.34 8.75
CA GLU A 443 -30.60 7.24 9.72
C GLU A 443 -29.69 8.38 10.18
N MET A 444 -28.39 8.14 10.38
CA MET A 444 -27.39 9.18 10.67
C MET A 444 -27.19 10.09 9.46
N ALA A 445 -27.24 9.52 8.26
CA ALA A 445 -27.35 10.25 7.00
C ALA A 445 -28.71 10.95 6.84
N GLN A 446 -29.74 10.66 7.63
CA GLN A 446 -31.03 11.37 7.58
C GLN A 446 -31.18 12.41 8.70
N GLN A 447 -30.62 12.17 9.89
CA GLN A 447 -30.77 13.03 11.06
C GLN A 447 -29.88 14.26 11.00
N ALA A 448 -28.66 14.16 10.49
CA ALA A 448 -27.80 15.33 10.31
C ALA A 448 -28.23 16.24 9.11
N VAL A 449 -29.33 15.89 8.43
CA VAL A 449 -30.11 16.78 7.53
C VAL A 449 -30.97 17.75 8.33
N GLN A 450 -31.54 17.32 9.47
CA GLN A 450 -32.67 18.00 10.11
C GLN A 450 -32.26 19.12 11.07
N ASN A 451 -31.06 19.09 11.67
CA ASN A 451 -30.66 20.08 12.70
C ASN A 451 -30.19 21.44 12.16
N HIS A 452 -29.96 21.59 10.84
CA HIS A 452 -29.63 22.90 10.23
C HIS A 452 -30.86 23.69 9.73
N GLY A 453 -32.06 23.25 10.11
CA GLY A 453 -33.31 23.71 9.49
C GLY A 453 -34.40 24.17 10.44
N ARG A 454 -34.09 24.80 11.59
CA ARG A 454 -35.13 25.50 12.37
C ARG A 454 -35.19 27.00 12.05
N ASN A 455 -35.18 27.33 10.75
CA ASN A 455 -35.66 28.63 10.30
C ASN A 455 -37.05 28.47 9.69
N ARG A 456 -38.03 29.11 10.33
CA ARG A 456 -39.42 29.20 9.89
C ARG A 456 -39.48 29.88 8.51
N GLY A 457 -39.96 29.16 7.51
CA GLY A 457 -40.60 29.72 6.31
C GLY A 457 -39.76 29.73 5.03
N GLY A 458 -40.23 28.99 4.02
CA GLY A 458 -39.91 29.20 2.60
C GLY A 458 -38.88 28.22 2.01
N HIS A 459 -39.35 27.34 1.11
CA HIS A 459 -38.52 26.49 0.27
C HIS A 459 -37.49 27.31 -0.55
N LEU A 460 -36.22 27.26 -0.16
CA LEU A 460 -35.06 27.56 -1.00
C LEU A 460 -34.14 26.34 -0.96
N PRO A 461 -33.66 25.82 -2.09
CA PRO A 461 -32.74 24.68 -2.08
C PRO A 461 -31.46 25.06 -1.33
N LEU A 462 -31.01 24.18 -0.42
CA LEU A 462 -29.75 24.29 0.33
C LEU A 462 -28.61 24.58 -0.66
N LYS A 463 -27.87 25.69 -0.46
CA LYS A 463 -26.67 25.98 -1.26
C LYS A 463 -25.61 24.93 -0.93
N LYS A 464 -25.30 24.07 -1.90
CA LYS A 464 -24.19 23.12 -1.84
C LYS A 464 -22.86 23.90 -1.82
N PHE A 465 -21.87 23.44 -1.06
CA PHE A 465 -20.54 24.04 -0.95
C PHE A 465 -19.48 22.99 -1.26
N PRO A 466 -18.26 23.39 -1.64
CA PRO A 466 -17.13 22.47 -1.71
C PRO A 466 -16.88 21.78 -0.38
N THR A 467 -16.39 20.55 -0.46
CA THR A 467 -16.17 19.67 0.69
C THR A 467 -14.85 19.97 1.37
N ALA A 468 -13.78 20.17 0.59
CA ALA A 468 -12.44 20.34 1.12
C ALA A 468 -11.49 21.09 0.18
N VAL A 469 -10.37 21.54 0.74
CA VAL A 469 -9.27 22.19 0.02
C VAL A 469 -7.98 21.45 0.35
N THR A 470 -7.21 21.12 -0.68
CA THR A 470 -5.91 20.47 -0.55
C THR A 470 -4.83 21.31 -1.21
N ILE A 471 -3.59 21.09 -0.77
CA ILE A 471 -2.42 21.72 -1.39
C ILE A 471 -1.25 20.74 -1.49
N LYS A 472 -0.70 20.58 -2.70
CA LYS A 472 0.51 19.80 -2.97
C LYS A 472 1.67 20.76 -3.23
N GLU A 473 2.68 20.72 -2.38
CA GLU A 473 3.88 21.58 -2.46
C GLU A 473 5.03 20.87 -3.21
N ARG A 474 6.10 21.62 -3.49
CA ARG A 474 7.30 21.15 -4.22
C ARG A 474 6.95 20.71 -5.65
N ILE A 475 6.21 21.55 -6.34
CA ILE A 475 5.81 21.35 -7.72
C ILE A 475 6.74 22.15 -8.64
N ILE A 476 7.05 21.54 -9.78
CA ILE A 476 7.73 22.18 -10.91
C ILE A 476 6.70 22.32 -12.04
N VAL A 477 6.57 23.52 -12.57
CA VAL A 477 5.80 23.78 -13.80
C VAL A 477 6.77 23.79 -14.98
N ILE A 478 6.53 22.93 -15.95
CA ILE A 478 7.26 22.87 -17.22
C ILE A 478 6.32 23.34 -18.33
N ASN A 479 6.71 24.42 -19.00
CA ASN A 479 5.98 24.95 -20.15
C ASN A 479 6.75 24.61 -21.42
N VAL A 480 6.08 23.96 -22.36
CA VAL A 480 6.61 23.61 -23.67
C VAL A 480 5.79 24.33 -24.73
N ASN A 481 6.45 25.19 -25.49
CA ASN A 481 5.85 25.91 -26.61
C ASN A 481 6.37 25.34 -27.94
N SER A 482 5.44 24.84 -28.75
CA SER A 482 5.70 24.22 -30.05
C SER A 482 6.23 25.25 -31.06
N ASN A 483 7.28 24.87 -31.77
CA ASN A 483 7.78 25.64 -32.91
C ASN A 483 7.05 25.29 -34.23
N ARG A 484 6.09 24.35 -34.20
CA ARG A 484 5.40 23.82 -35.39
C ARG A 484 3.95 24.29 -35.44
N LYS A 485 3.52 24.84 -36.59
CA LYS A 485 2.25 25.56 -36.77
C LYS A 485 0.98 24.70 -36.99
N SER A 486 1.04 23.36 -37.07
CA SER A 486 -0.16 22.64 -37.58
C SER A 486 -0.38 21.17 -37.17
N VAL A 487 0.34 20.59 -36.20
CA VAL A 487 0.07 19.19 -35.78
C VAL A 487 0.16 19.04 -34.26
N SER A 488 -0.95 19.33 -33.55
CA SER A 488 -1.03 19.29 -32.08
C SER A 488 -0.98 17.86 -31.50
N HIS A 489 -1.56 16.87 -32.19
CA HIS A 489 -1.61 15.48 -31.69
C HIS A 489 -0.22 14.82 -31.62
N GLY A 490 0.62 14.99 -32.65
CA GLY A 490 1.99 14.46 -32.65
C GLY A 490 2.91 15.18 -31.66
N PHE A 491 2.65 16.45 -31.38
CA PHE A 491 3.35 17.23 -30.37
C PHE A 491 3.08 16.70 -28.96
N LEU A 492 1.81 16.53 -28.59
CA LEU A 492 1.42 15.95 -27.30
C LEU A 492 1.97 14.53 -27.12
N ALA A 493 1.81 13.67 -28.14
CA ALA A 493 2.34 12.30 -28.10
C ALA A 493 3.87 12.28 -27.89
N GLY A 494 4.61 13.19 -28.53
CA GLY A 494 6.06 13.31 -28.35
C GLY A 494 6.46 13.76 -26.94
N ILE A 495 5.70 14.69 -26.34
CA ILE A 495 5.93 15.15 -24.96
C ILE A 495 5.68 14.01 -23.97
N PHE A 496 4.48 13.41 -24.01
CA PHE A 496 4.12 12.35 -23.05
C PHE A 496 4.96 11.09 -23.22
N GLY A 497 5.30 10.70 -24.46
CA GLY A 497 6.24 9.61 -24.69
C GLY A 497 7.65 9.91 -24.18
N THR A 498 8.05 11.19 -24.12
CA THR A 498 9.32 11.58 -23.49
C THR A 498 9.24 11.52 -21.98
N LEU A 499 8.16 11.98 -21.36
CA LEU A 499 7.96 11.89 -19.92
C LEU A 499 7.93 10.43 -19.43
N ASP A 500 7.23 9.56 -20.16
CA ASP A 500 7.13 8.13 -19.88
C ASP A 500 8.50 7.42 -19.89
N ARG A 501 9.35 7.69 -20.89
CA ARG A 501 10.74 7.16 -20.92
C ARG A 501 11.58 7.54 -19.72
N PHE A 502 11.28 8.67 -19.08
CA PHE A 502 11.97 9.14 -17.88
C PHE A 502 11.21 8.79 -16.59
N GLY A 503 10.08 8.10 -16.68
CA GLY A 503 9.25 7.72 -15.53
C GLY A 503 8.65 8.92 -14.79
N VAL A 504 8.37 10.02 -15.51
CA VAL A 504 7.80 11.23 -14.90
C VAL A 504 6.28 11.19 -14.98
N VAL A 505 5.65 11.20 -13.81
CA VAL A 505 4.19 11.33 -13.67
C VAL A 505 3.82 12.81 -13.64
N VAL A 506 2.81 13.19 -14.42
CA VAL A 506 2.28 14.56 -14.48
C VAL A 506 1.03 14.65 -13.62
N ASP A 507 0.99 15.64 -12.73
CA ASP A 507 -0.15 15.87 -11.82
C ASP A 507 -1.24 16.69 -12.53
N LEU A 508 -0.87 17.82 -13.15
CA LEU A 508 -1.79 18.69 -13.88
C LEU A 508 -1.27 19.01 -15.28
N ILE A 509 -2.20 19.10 -16.21
CA ILE A 509 -1.95 19.50 -17.58
C ILE A 509 -2.90 20.66 -17.92
N SER A 510 -2.35 21.68 -18.57
CA SER A 510 -3.11 22.75 -19.23
C SER A 510 -2.55 22.94 -20.63
N THR A 511 -3.41 22.83 -21.65
CA THR A 511 -3.00 22.84 -23.05
C THR A 511 -3.69 23.95 -23.84
N SER A 512 -3.00 24.41 -24.88
CA SER A 512 -3.55 25.12 -26.03
C SER A 512 -3.05 24.43 -27.31
N GLU A 513 -3.37 24.97 -28.47
CA GLU A 513 -2.95 24.38 -29.75
C GLU A 513 -1.42 24.26 -29.89
N VAL A 514 -0.68 25.21 -29.31
CA VAL A 514 0.79 25.28 -29.42
C VAL A 514 1.53 25.33 -28.08
N HIS A 515 0.83 25.49 -26.95
CA HIS A 515 1.46 25.50 -25.62
C HIS A 515 0.95 24.36 -24.75
N VAL A 516 1.86 23.69 -24.06
CA VAL A 516 1.55 22.67 -23.06
C VAL A 516 2.27 23.03 -21.79
N SER A 517 1.50 23.23 -20.73
CA SER A 517 1.99 23.55 -19.40
C SER A 517 1.69 22.34 -18.52
N MET A 518 2.70 21.82 -17.82
CA MET A 518 2.61 20.59 -17.04
C MET A 518 3.14 20.83 -15.63
N ALA A 519 2.38 20.41 -14.62
CA ALA A 519 2.82 20.41 -13.23
C ALA A 519 3.30 19.00 -12.84
N ILE A 520 4.54 18.91 -12.34
CA ILE A 520 5.15 17.65 -11.90
C ILE A 520 5.71 17.81 -10.48
N GLU A 521 5.80 16.74 -9.73
CA GLU A 521 6.45 16.74 -8.41
C GLU A 521 7.98 16.83 -8.53
N ASP A 522 8.61 17.64 -7.67
CA ASP A 522 10.08 17.78 -7.56
C ASP A 522 10.69 16.58 -6.80
N ALA A 523 10.55 15.38 -7.39
CA ALA A 523 11.10 14.13 -6.86
C ALA A 523 12.32 13.63 -7.66
N LEU A 524 12.56 14.19 -8.84
CA LEU A 524 13.57 13.69 -9.77
C LEU A 524 14.96 14.24 -9.45
N ALA A 525 15.98 13.38 -9.49
CA ALA A 525 17.36 13.83 -9.31
C ALA A 525 17.74 14.87 -10.38
N GLN A 526 18.42 15.95 -9.98
CA GLN A 526 18.75 17.09 -10.84
C GLN A 526 19.34 16.68 -12.21
N LYS A 527 20.25 15.70 -12.23
CA LYS A 527 20.88 15.19 -13.47
C LYS A 527 19.88 14.57 -14.45
N LEU A 528 18.85 13.88 -13.95
CA LEU A 528 17.80 13.30 -14.79
C LEU A 528 16.86 14.38 -15.31
N LEU A 529 16.53 15.36 -14.46
CA LEU A 529 15.72 16.51 -14.85
C LEU A 529 16.38 17.33 -15.96
N ASP A 530 17.68 17.60 -15.88
CA ASP A 530 18.41 18.31 -16.93
C ASP A 530 18.41 17.55 -18.27
N ARG A 531 18.49 16.22 -18.21
CA ARG A 531 18.38 15.35 -19.40
C ARG A 531 16.97 15.39 -19.99
N LEU A 532 15.93 15.30 -19.15
CA LEU A 532 14.55 15.42 -19.57
C LEU A 532 14.30 16.74 -20.29
N LEU A 533 14.74 17.86 -19.70
CA LEU A 533 14.60 19.19 -20.31
C LEU A 533 15.32 19.28 -21.66
N THR A 534 16.46 18.62 -21.81
CA THR A 534 17.21 18.57 -23.08
C THR A 534 16.43 17.81 -24.16
N GLU A 535 15.77 16.71 -23.79
CA GLU A 535 14.90 15.96 -24.70
C GLU A 535 13.63 16.75 -25.06
N LEU A 536 12.97 17.39 -24.09
CA LEU A 536 11.78 18.21 -24.33
C LEU A 536 12.07 19.43 -25.23
N LYS A 537 13.29 20.01 -25.15
CA LYS A 537 13.73 21.09 -26.04
C LYS A 537 13.76 20.70 -27.53
N LYS A 538 13.75 19.40 -27.86
CA LYS A 538 13.62 18.94 -29.25
C LYS A 538 12.21 19.19 -29.80
N SER A 539 11.21 19.24 -28.93
CA SER A 539 9.80 19.45 -29.29
C SER A 539 9.42 20.93 -29.35
N GLY A 540 10.20 21.83 -28.75
CA GLY A 540 9.87 23.25 -28.71
C GLY A 540 10.75 24.06 -27.74
N THR A 541 10.35 25.30 -27.48
CA THR A 541 10.97 26.12 -26.43
C THR A 541 10.42 25.69 -25.06
N VAL A 542 11.30 25.49 -24.08
CA VAL A 542 10.94 24.97 -22.75
C VAL A 542 11.32 25.99 -21.68
N SER A 543 10.36 26.37 -20.83
CA SER A 543 10.62 27.09 -19.57
C SER A 543 10.25 26.21 -18.37
N MET A 544 10.90 26.48 -17.23
CA MET A 544 10.70 25.72 -16.00
C MET A 544 10.60 26.68 -14.83
N HIS A 545 9.55 26.52 -14.03
CA HIS A 545 9.30 27.28 -12.81
C HIS A 545 9.29 26.32 -11.62
N ARG A 546 10.16 26.54 -10.64
CA ARG A 546 10.28 25.72 -9.43
C ARG A 546 9.59 26.39 -8.25
N ASN A 547 9.47 25.65 -7.15
CA ASN A 547 8.87 26.12 -5.90
C ASN A 547 7.42 26.56 -6.09
N MET A 548 6.66 25.79 -6.88
CA MET A 548 5.23 25.99 -7.07
C MET A 548 4.43 25.07 -6.14
N ALA A 549 3.13 25.34 -6.01
CA ALA A 549 2.18 24.50 -5.30
C ALA A 549 0.88 24.35 -6.09
N ILE A 550 0.30 23.16 -6.09
CA ILE A 550 -1.03 22.88 -6.64
C ILE A 550 -2.04 23.06 -5.51
N LEU A 551 -2.94 24.03 -5.66
CA LEU A 551 -4.08 24.25 -4.80
C LEU A 551 -5.32 23.67 -5.47
N SER A 552 -6.02 22.77 -4.78
CA SER A 552 -7.19 22.08 -5.32
C SER A 552 -8.40 22.26 -4.39
N LEU A 553 -9.52 22.65 -4.98
CA LEU A 553 -10.82 22.72 -4.33
C LEU A 553 -11.63 21.50 -4.77
N VAL A 554 -12.01 20.66 -3.81
CA VAL A 554 -12.70 19.39 -4.06
C VAL A 554 -14.11 19.44 -3.50
N GLY A 555 -15.07 18.95 -4.27
CA GLY A 555 -16.43 18.73 -3.83
C GLY A 555 -17.23 17.95 -4.87
N ARG A 556 -18.24 17.23 -4.41
CA ARG A 556 -19.17 16.56 -5.32
C ARG A 556 -19.94 17.57 -6.17
N GLU A 557 -20.22 17.21 -7.42
CA GLU A 557 -21.07 17.99 -8.33
C GLU A 557 -20.63 19.46 -8.52
N MET A 558 -19.32 19.75 -8.65
CA MET A 558 -18.84 21.12 -8.87
C MET A 558 -19.47 21.77 -10.10
N ARG A 559 -19.95 20.99 -11.09
CA ARG A 559 -20.76 21.44 -12.23
C ARG A 559 -21.96 22.29 -11.83
N HIS A 560 -22.63 21.92 -10.75
CA HIS A 560 -23.86 22.56 -10.30
C HIS A 560 -23.58 23.73 -9.33
N LEU A 561 -22.33 23.88 -8.87
CA LEU A 561 -21.87 24.97 -8.01
C LEU A 561 -21.50 26.23 -8.82
N VAL A 562 -22.46 26.77 -9.55
CA VAL A 562 -22.25 27.97 -10.38
C VAL A 562 -21.71 29.12 -9.53
N GLY A 563 -20.59 29.69 -9.97
CA GLY A 563 -19.92 30.80 -9.29
C GLY A 563 -18.83 30.39 -8.29
N ILE A 564 -18.64 29.09 -8.01
CA ILE A 564 -17.59 28.66 -7.07
C ILE A 564 -16.18 28.90 -7.62
N ALA A 565 -15.96 28.61 -8.91
CA ALA A 565 -14.70 28.91 -9.60
C ALA A 565 -14.40 30.42 -9.56
N GLY A 566 -15.42 31.24 -9.88
CA GLY A 566 -15.32 32.70 -9.80
C GLY A 566 -14.97 33.19 -8.40
N ARG A 567 -15.61 32.62 -7.36
CA ARG A 567 -15.29 32.93 -5.97
C ARG A 567 -13.86 32.54 -5.60
N MET A 568 -13.42 31.34 -5.96
CA MET A 568 -12.06 30.86 -5.71
C MET A 568 -11.02 31.83 -6.29
N PHE A 569 -11.11 32.13 -7.58
CA PHE A 569 -10.13 32.99 -8.24
C PHE A 569 -10.23 34.46 -7.82
N THR A 570 -11.43 34.98 -7.56
CA THR A 570 -11.60 36.33 -6.99
C THR A 570 -10.98 36.42 -5.60
N THR A 571 -11.14 35.38 -4.79
CA THR A 571 -10.59 35.32 -3.44
C THR A 571 -9.05 35.31 -3.47
N LEU A 572 -8.43 34.54 -4.36
CA LEU A 572 -6.99 34.55 -4.58
C LEU A 572 -6.49 35.92 -5.05
N GLY A 573 -7.16 36.51 -6.05
CA GLY A 573 -6.81 37.82 -6.61
C GLY A 573 -6.90 38.94 -5.56
N ASN A 574 -7.96 38.97 -4.76
CA ASN A 574 -8.12 39.95 -3.67
C ASN A 574 -7.05 39.83 -2.58
N ASN A 575 -6.43 38.65 -2.47
CA ASN A 575 -5.34 38.39 -1.52
C ASN A 575 -3.96 38.46 -2.20
N SER A 576 -3.87 39.03 -3.40
CA SER A 576 -2.62 39.20 -4.15
C SER A 576 -1.87 37.88 -4.39
N VAL A 577 -2.59 36.77 -4.54
CA VAL A 577 -2.02 35.48 -4.93
C VAL A 577 -2.11 35.35 -6.45
N ASN A 578 -0.96 35.31 -7.12
CA ASN A 578 -0.91 35.12 -8.56
C ASN A 578 -1.13 33.65 -8.94
N ILE A 579 -1.81 33.41 -10.07
CA ILE A 579 -2.12 32.08 -10.57
C ILE A 579 -1.30 31.83 -11.83
N GLU A 580 -0.49 30.78 -11.83
CA GLU A 580 0.34 30.39 -12.98
C GLU A 580 -0.42 29.50 -13.97
N MET A 581 -1.24 28.60 -13.44
CA MET A 581 -1.96 27.61 -14.24
C MET A 581 -3.32 27.34 -13.61
N ILE A 582 -4.33 27.09 -14.46
CA ILE A 582 -5.64 26.59 -14.06
C ILE A 582 -5.88 25.27 -14.80
N SER A 583 -6.44 24.29 -14.08
CA SER A 583 -6.88 23.02 -14.64
C SER A 583 -8.20 22.60 -14.00
N GLN A 584 -9.16 22.24 -14.84
CA GLN A 584 -10.44 21.68 -14.43
C GLN A 584 -10.74 20.50 -15.34
N GLY A 585 -10.83 19.30 -14.75
CA GLY A 585 -11.10 18.07 -15.47
C GLY A 585 -12.58 17.90 -15.83
N ALA A 586 -12.86 16.91 -16.68
CA ALA A 586 -14.22 16.52 -17.05
C ALA A 586 -15.01 15.84 -15.92
N SER A 587 -14.30 15.34 -14.89
CA SER A 587 -14.91 14.72 -13.71
C SER A 587 -15.63 15.74 -12.82
N GLU A 588 -15.36 17.05 -12.98
CA GLU A 588 -16.06 18.16 -12.29
C GLU A 588 -16.24 17.95 -10.78
N ILE A 589 -15.30 17.24 -10.14
CA ILE A 589 -15.20 17.07 -8.69
C ILE A 589 -14.10 17.98 -8.13
N ASN A 590 -13.11 18.34 -8.95
CA ASN A 590 -12.01 19.20 -8.55
C ASN A 590 -11.91 20.45 -9.45
N ILE A 591 -11.44 21.55 -8.86
CA ILE A 591 -10.89 22.70 -9.56
C ILE A 591 -9.50 22.93 -8.99
N SER A 592 -8.49 22.90 -9.85
CA SER A 592 -7.10 23.01 -9.42
C SER A 592 -6.41 24.20 -10.08
N CYS A 593 -5.53 24.85 -9.34
CA CYS A 593 -4.67 25.89 -9.88
C CYS A 593 -3.26 25.80 -9.29
N VAL A 594 -2.27 26.25 -10.05
CA VAL A 594 -0.88 26.31 -9.60
C VAL A 594 -0.54 27.74 -9.20
N ILE A 595 0.04 27.88 -8.01
CA ILE A 595 0.45 29.14 -7.41
C ILE A 595 1.91 29.06 -6.95
N GLU A 596 2.53 30.19 -6.65
CA GLU A 596 3.86 30.19 -6.04
C GLU A 596 3.82 29.56 -4.65
N GLY A 597 4.81 28.71 -4.34
CA GLY A 597 4.87 27.97 -3.07
C GLY A 597 4.96 28.86 -1.84
N LYS A 598 5.47 30.09 -1.97
CA LYS A 598 5.50 31.09 -0.89
C LYS A 598 4.10 31.52 -0.43
N ASP A 599 3.11 31.46 -1.33
CA ASP A 599 1.73 31.86 -1.09
C ASP A 599 0.83 30.66 -0.70
N ALA A 600 1.38 29.45 -0.65
CA ALA A 600 0.64 28.20 -0.43
C ALA A 600 -0.24 28.22 0.83
N VAL A 601 0.35 28.49 1.99
CA VAL A 601 -0.37 28.50 3.28
C VAL A 601 -1.43 29.60 3.33
N LYS A 602 -1.11 30.79 2.78
CA LYS A 602 -2.04 31.92 2.69
C LYS A 602 -3.25 31.55 1.83
N ALA A 603 -3.00 31.07 0.62
CA ALA A 603 -4.05 30.69 -0.33
C ALA A 603 -4.95 29.59 0.26
N LEU A 604 -4.37 28.57 0.88
CA LEU A 604 -5.09 27.49 1.55
C LEU A 604 -6.05 28.03 2.62
N ASN A 605 -5.58 28.90 3.52
CA ASN A 605 -6.40 29.46 4.60
C ASN A 605 -7.54 30.35 4.07
N VAL A 606 -7.25 31.23 3.10
CA VAL A 606 -8.24 32.16 2.57
C VAL A 606 -9.32 31.41 1.76
N ILE A 607 -8.95 30.42 0.95
CA ILE A 607 -9.92 29.58 0.24
C ILE A 607 -10.75 28.75 1.22
N HIS A 608 -10.14 28.17 2.25
CA HIS A 608 -10.87 27.43 3.28
C HIS A 608 -11.95 28.29 3.93
N GLN A 609 -11.62 29.53 4.31
CA GLN A 609 -12.60 30.44 4.93
C GLN A 609 -13.68 30.94 3.95
N SER A 610 -13.30 31.33 2.74
CA SER A 610 -14.20 31.97 1.76
C SER A 610 -15.10 30.96 1.02
N CYS A 611 -14.54 29.83 0.59
CA CYS A 611 -15.23 28.88 -0.27
C CYS A 611 -16.09 27.89 0.52
N LEU A 612 -15.64 27.42 1.69
CA LEU A 612 -16.39 26.47 2.52
C LEU A 612 -17.42 27.15 3.44
N GLN A 613 -17.43 28.50 3.51
CA GLN A 613 -18.37 29.31 4.30
C GLN A 613 -18.59 28.80 5.73
N LEU A 614 -17.52 28.35 6.39
CA LEU A 614 -17.63 27.83 7.74
C LEU A 614 -18.09 28.96 8.69
N PRO A 615 -19.10 28.74 9.56
CA PRO A 615 -19.51 29.74 10.51
C PRO A 615 -18.30 30.13 11.37
N SER A 616 -18.06 31.43 11.46
CA SER A 616 -16.96 32.01 12.22
C SER A 616 -17.08 31.50 13.65
N VAL A 617 -16.14 30.64 14.08
CA VAL A 617 -15.94 30.44 15.51
C VAL A 617 -15.56 31.81 16.05
N GLY A 618 -16.37 32.31 17.00
CA GLY A 618 -16.39 33.73 17.38
C GLY A 618 -15.01 34.36 17.55
N LYS A 619 -14.83 35.55 16.96
CA LYS A 619 -13.72 36.50 17.15
C LYS A 619 -12.42 35.87 17.72
N LEU A 620 -11.58 35.35 16.83
CA LEU A 620 -10.14 35.31 17.10
C LEU A 620 -9.67 36.75 17.35
N GLY A 621 -9.21 37.01 18.57
CA GLY A 621 -8.69 38.31 18.99
C GLY A 621 -7.42 38.71 18.23
N PRO A 622 -7.02 39.99 18.32
CA PRO A 622 -6.06 40.65 17.42
C PRO A 622 -4.58 40.32 17.72
N TRP A 623 -4.27 39.08 18.10
CA TRP A 623 -2.91 38.63 18.34
C TRP A 623 -2.55 37.58 17.30
N LEU A 624 -2.12 38.02 16.12
CA LEU A 624 -1.28 37.29 15.14
C LEU A 624 -1.14 38.20 13.90
N PHE A 625 -0.26 39.20 14.02
CA PHE A 625 0.49 39.75 12.90
C PHE A 625 1.89 39.16 12.94
#